data_AF-A0A1B7TDJ0-F1
#
_entry.id   AF-A0A1B7TDJ0-F1
#
_cell.length_a   1.000
_cell.length_b   1.000
_cell.length_c   1.000
_cell.angle_alpha   90.00
_cell.angle_beta   90.00
_cell.angle_gamma   90.00
#
_symmetry.space_group_name_H-M   'P 1'
#
loop_
_entity.id
_entity.type
_entity.pdbx_description
1 polymer ?
#
loop_
_entity_poly.entity_id
_entity_poly.type
_entity_poly.pdbx_seq_one_letter_code
_entity_poly.pdbx_strand_id
1 'polypeptide(L)'
;MSTVEPTTVLVKTDTIQPPLKKTKFNNNATKKPQHKNKKMKKTIDPFSLIGTYQQAQDKDIEQLLSSNNLTKENVSNDSDFIRKLLKTQQKEELAKYHRLVENVEILEITSQGEGLGLIESPFENRLKQIVIVPFTLKGDVVNVHIHTTHELVVHADLVDIVKESPIRDNSLINCKYFGICQGCNYQHTEYKNQMALKKQTIVSAYKYFAPSLFDELKEKSKFSEVVESPRKYKYRTKITPHANIAKSVKKEALEKLQNNEPITNIPNLGFEKSNKHFWRAEHKNDLELQTKNKFGSILDVESCSISTDLVNNGLKVSKQKLINDFPTFKNNQYNVFIREKTTTSSPTLKDIEDNLVIPKAEDSSKPAFEEWSEDSFRSCTSNQRQTIQEVVCGKKFDFVANEFFQINTSILPLVIEHVLTNSKIENTSQKERYLVDAYCGSGFIGIACSDKMDKVLGVEVSERAAQSAAENAKLNNIENCKFIAGDAEKIFKEVDIPAELTTVIMDPSRKGSNQGFLDQLSEYAPAKVIYISCNVNTQARDMEYFVKETKNGGLYEIDHVTGFDFFPQTHHVESVIVLTKK
;
A
#
# COMPACT_ATOMS: atom_id res chain seq x y z
N MET A 1 -71.68 46.37 -0.01
CA MET A 1 -72.57 45.72 -1.00
C MET A 1 -71.72 44.80 -1.86
N SER A 2 -72.21 43.57 -2.04
CA SER A 2 -71.71 42.42 -2.81
C SER A 2 -70.32 41.83 -2.47
N THR A 3 -70.39 40.88 -1.54
CA THR A 3 -69.60 39.63 -1.44
C THR A 3 -69.75 38.76 -2.70
N VAL A 4 -68.66 38.15 -3.20
CA VAL A 4 -68.66 36.79 -3.83
C VAL A 4 -67.28 36.12 -3.63
N GLU A 5 -67.35 34.82 -3.36
CA GLU A 5 -66.38 33.85 -2.84
C GLU A 5 -65.18 33.49 -3.76
N PRO A 6 -64.10 32.91 -3.19
CA PRO A 6 -62.96 32.39 -3.94
C PRO A 6 -63.20 30.96 -4.46
N THR A 7 -62.83 30.73 -5.72
CA THR A 7 -63.02 29.50 -6.48
C THR A 7 -61.97 28.43 -6.14
N THR A 8 -62.44 27.25 -5.78
CA THR A 8 -61.67 26.02 -5.54
C THR A 8 -61.12 25.45 -6.86
N VAL A 9 -59.80 25.24 -6.95
CA VAL A 9 -59.18 24.40 -8.00
C VAL A 9 -58.44 23.25 -7.31
N LEU A 10 -59.03 22.05 -7.42
CA LEU A 10 -58.48 20.78 -6.97
C LEU A 10 -57.33 20.35 -7.89
N VAL A 11 -56.10 20.40 -7.39
CA VAL A 11 -54.93 19.79 -8.04
C VAL A 11 -54.87 18.31 -7.63
N LYS A 12 -54.99 17.43 -8.63
CA LYS A 12 -54.92 15.97 -8.49
C LYS A 12 -53.51 15.54 -8.06
N THR A 13 -53.46 14.71 -7.03
CA THR A 13 -52.27 13.99 -6.57
C THR A 13 -52.05 12.76 -7.44
N ASP A 14 -50.97 12.75 -8.24
CA ASP A 14 -50.55 11.56 -8.97
C ASP A 14 -49.80 10.59 -8.03
N THR A 15 -50.46 9.49 -7.72
CA THR A 15 -49.90 8.33 -7.03
C THR A 15 -49.07 7.50 -8.01
N ILE A 16 -47.75 7.46 -7.77
CA ILE A 16 -46.80 6.63 -8.51
C ILE A 16 -47.04 5.16 -8.15
N GLN A 17 -47.57 4.37 -9.09
CA GLN A 17 -47.62 2.91 -8.99
C GLN A 17 -46.24 2.29 -9.26
N PRO A 18 -45.84 1.24 -8.52
CA PRO A 18 -44.59 0.51 -8.76
C PRO A 18 -44.68 -0.38 -10.01
N PRO A 19 -43.58 -0.54 -10.79
CA PRO A 19 -43.63 -1.33 -12.02
C PRO A 19 -43.73 -2.84 -11.74
N LEU A 20 -44.63 -3.46 -12.50
CA LEU A 20 -45.01 -4.88 -12.49
C LEU A 20 -43.84 -5.83 -12.81
N LYS A 21 -43.74 -6.91 -12.02
CA LYS A 21 -42.87 -8.08 -12.28
C LYS A 21 -43.25 -8.74 -13.60
N LYS A 22 -42.33 -8.78 -14.57
CA LYS A 22 -42.45 -9.63 -15.78
C LYS A 22 -42.10 -11.07 -15.44
N THR A 23 -43.07 -11.95 -15.63
CA THR A 23 -42.98 -13.41 -15.57
C THR A 23 -42.12 -13.96 -16.73
N LYS A 24 -41.27 -14.95 -16.42
CA LYS A 24 -40.42 -15.65 -17.39
C LYS A 24 -41.26 -16.64 -18.20
N PHE A 25 -41.25 -16.52 -19.53
CA PHE A 25 -41.64 -17.60 -20.43
C PHE A 25 -40.40 -18.42 -20.83
N ASN A 26 -40.50 -19.73 -20.61
CA ASN A 26 -39.55 -20.76 -21.04
C ASN A 26 -39.74 -21.00 -22.53
N ASN A 27 -38.68 -20.86 -23.34
CA ASN A 27 -38.62 -21.47 -24.67
C ASN A 27 -37.31 -22.27 -24.78
N ASN A 28 -37.46 -23.59 -24.86
CA ASN A 28 -36.40 -24.54 -25.18
C ASN A 28 -35.99 -24.35 -26.65
N ALA A 29 -34.78 -23.84 -26.88
CA ALA A 29 -34.12 -23.90 -28.18
C ALA A 29 -32.69 -24.43 -27.98
N THR A 30 -32.37 -25.46 -28.76
CA THR A 30 -31.14 -26.24 -28.77
C THR A 30 -29.89 -25.38 -28.92
N LYS A 31 -28.97 -25.46 -27.95
CA LYS A 31 -27.69 -24.73 -27.97
C LYS A 31 -26.75 -25.33 -29.02
N LYS A 32 -26.50 -24.60 -30.10
CA LYS A 32 -25.30 -24.81 -30.96
C LYS A 32 -24.04 -24.45 -30.16
N PRO A 33 -22.92 -25.18 -30.32
CA PRO A 33 -21.70 -24.94 -29.56
C PRO A 33 -21.11 -23.57 -29.94
N GLN A 34 -21.05 -22.65 -28.98
CA GLN A 34 -20.33 -21.38 -29.13
C GLN A 34 -18.82 -21.66 -29.14
N HIS A 35 -18.18 -21.35 -30.26
CA HIS A 35 -16.73 -21.23 -30.34
C HIS A 35 -16.26 -20.23 -29.26
N LYS A 36 -15.42 -20.70 -28.32
CA LYS A 36 -14.73 -19.84 -27.37
C LYS A 36 -13.72 -18.99 -28.14
N ASN A 37 -14.05 -17.71 -28.38
CA ASN A 37 -13.07 -16.74 -28.82
C ASN A 37 -11.92 -16.69 -27.80
N LYS A 38 -10.70 -16.94 -28.26
CA LYS A 38 -9.46 -16.73 -27.49
C LYS A 38 -9.49 -15.30 -26.96
N LYS A 39 -9.54 -15.12 -25.63
CA LYS A 39 -9.28 -13.81 -25.02
C LYS A 39 -7.85 -13.41 -25.40
N MET A 40 -7.69 -12.37 -26.22
CA MET A 40 -6.41 -11.69 -26.38
C MET A 40 -5.93 -11.24 -25.00
N LYS A 41 -4.63 -11.41 -24.73
CA LYS A 41 -3.97 -10.86 -23.53
C LYS A 41 -4.28 -9.36 -23.51
N LYS A 42 -4.97 -8.85 -22.49
CA LYS A 42 -5.14 -7.40 -22.32
C LYS A 42 -3.73 -6.83 -22.16
N THR A 43 -3.36 -5.88 -23.02
CA THR A 43 -2.17 -5.04 -22.81
C THR A 43 -2.33 -4.35 -21.46
N ILE A 44 -1.33 -4.50 -20.58
CA ILE A 44 -1.33 -3.83 -19.28
C ILE A 44 -1.11 -2.35 -19.57
N ASP A 45 -1.99 -1.49 -19.03
CA ASP A 45 -1.82 -0.05 -19.12
C ASP A 45 -0.52 0.34 -18.40
N PRO A 46 0.48 0.93 -19.09
CA PRO A 46 1.77 1.28 -18.50
C PRO A 46 1.64 2.29 -17.35
N PHE A 47 0.58 3.11 -17.35
CA PHE A 47 0.30 4.10 -16.31
C PHE A 47 -0.53 3.53 -15.16
N SER A 48 -0.99 2.28 -15.26
CA SER A 48 -1.57 1.57 -14.12
C SER A 48 -0.51 1.20 -13.11
N LEU A 49 -0.91 1.00 -11.85
CA LEU A 49 0.00 0.55 -10.79
C LEU A 49 0.81 -0.70 -11.19
N ILE A 50 0.14 -1.68 -11.80
CA ILE A 50 0.76 -2.92 -12.27
C ILE A 50 1.73 -2.63 -13.43
N GLY A 51 1.36 -1.73 -14.33
CA GLY A 51 2.21 -1.30 -15.44
C GLY A 51 3.50 -0.63 -14.96
N THR A 52 3.39 0.29 -13.99
CA THR A 52 4.55 0.98 -13.43
C THR A 52 5.50 0.02 -12.70
N TYR A 53 4.97 -0.94 -11.93
CA TYR A 53 5.83 -1.95 -11.30
C TYR A 53 6.51 -2.86 -12.32
N GLN A 54 5.80 -3.27 -13.38
CA GLN A 54 6.40 -4.04 -14.46
C GLN A 54 7.53 -3.26 -15.15
N GLN A 55 7.34 -1.97 -15.41
CA GLN A 55 8.38 -1.12 -15.99
C GLN A 55 9.60 -0.98 -15.07
N ALA A 56 9.40 -0.81 -13.77
CA ALA A 56 10.50 -0.75 -12.80
C ALA A 56 11.28 -2.06 -12.78
N GLN A 57 10.59 -3.21 -12.78
CA GLN A 57 11.24 -4.52 -12.86
C GLN A 57 12.02 -4.70 -14.19
N ASP A 58 11.44 -4.27 -15.32
CA ASP A 58 12.11 -4.36 -16.61
C ASP A 58 13.40 -3.51 -16.63
N LYS A 59 13.40 -2.37 -15.93
CA LYS A 59 14.58 -1.50 -15.76
C LYS A 59 15.63 -2.10 -14.83
N ASP A 60 15.22 -2.72 -13.72
CA ASP A 60 16.12 -3.46 -12.84
C ASP A 60 16.80 -4.63 -13.59
N ILE A 61 16.05 -5.31 -14.47
CA ILE A 61 16.56 -6.35 -15.36
C ILE A 61 17.57 -5.79 -16.37
N GLU A 62 17.26 -4.68 -17.05
CA GLU A 62 18.18 -4.02 -17.98
C GLU A 62 19.49 -3.61 -17.29
N GLN A 63 19.41 -3.11 -16.05
CA GLN A 63 20.57 -2.78 -15.24
C GLN A 63 21.39 -4.03 -14.87
N LEU A 64 20.74 -5.12 -14.46
CA LEU A 64 21.41 -6.38 -14.15
C LEU A 64 22.19 -6.90 -15.37
N LEU A 65 21.56 -6.91 -16.54
CA LEU A 65 22.17 -7.41 -17.77
C LEU A 65 23.36 -6.56 -18.19
N SER A 66 23.19 -5.24 -18.23
CA SER A 66 24.27 -4.31 -18.59
C SER A 66 25.47 -4.40 -17.64
N SER A 67 25.24 -4.51 -16.33
CA SER A 67 26.31 -4.64 -15.33
C SER A 67 27.10 -5.95 -15.46
N ASN A 68 26.53 -6.96 -16.16
CA ASN A 68 27.13 -8.25 -16.41
C ASN A 68 27.57 -8.44 -17.88
N ASN A 69 27.61 -7.36 -18.68
CA ASN A 69 27.94 -7.39 -20.11
C ASN A 69 27.03 -8.32 -20.94
N LEU A 70 25.74 -8.36 -20.60
CA LEU A 70 24.71 -9.14 -21.28
C LEU A 70 23.65 -8.23 -21.90
N THR A 71 22.97 -8.74 -22.92
CA THR A 71 21.76 -8.14 -23.49
C THR A 71 20.56 -9.07 -23.31
N LYS A 72 19.36 -8.59 -23.65
CA LYS A 72 18.14 -9.43 -23.64
C LYS A 72 18.26 -10.63 -24.58
N GLU A 73 19.13 -10.61 -25.58
CA GLU A 73 19.35 -11.74 -26.49
C GLU A 73 20.10 -12.90 -25.80
N ASN A 74 20.83 -12.62 -24.73
CA ASN A 74 21.53 -13.64 -23.95
C ASN A 74 20.61 -14.31 -22.91
N VAL A 75 19.36 -13.86 -22.78
CA VAL A 75 18.39 -14.37 -21.81
C VAL A 75 17.13 -14.80 -22.53
N SER A 76 16.73 -16.05 -22.40
CA SER A 76 15.50 -16.52 -23.03
C SER A 76 14.91 -17.71 -22.30
N ASN A 77 13.59 -17.70 -22.20
CA ASN A 77 12.78 -18.85 -21.85
C ASN A 77 11.87 -19.15 -23.05
N ASP A 78 11.87 -20.41 -23.52
CA ASP A 78 11.03 -20.83 -24.65
C ASP A 78 9.54 -20.74 -24.29
N SER A 79 8.98 -19.55 -24.54
CA SER A 79 7.62 -19.19 -24.17
C SER A 79 6.57 -19.99 -24.92
N ASP A 80 6.89 -20.44 -26.14
CA ASP A 80 5.98 -21.22 -26.97
C ASP A 80 6.01 -22.70 -26.60
N PHE A 81 7.17 -23.23 -26.22
CA PHE A 81 7.28 -24.55 -25.61
C PHE A 81 6.55 -24.61 -24.26
N ILE A 82 6.75 -23.62 -23.37
CA ILE A 82 6.02 -23.55 -22.08
C ILE A 82 4.51 -23.57 -22.30
N ARG A 83 4.00 -22.76 -23.25
CA ARG A 83 2.56 -22.69 -23.57
C ARG A 83 2.03 -23.99 -24.17
N LYS A 84 2.84 -24.71 -24.95
CA LYS A 84 2.49 -26.02 -25.51
C LYS A 84 2.50 -27.09 -24.43
N LEU A 85 3.48 -27.06 -23.53
CA LEU A 85 3.70 -28.01 -22.46
C LEU A 85 2.60 -27.98 -21.39
N LEU A 86 2.15 -26.77 -21.01
CA LEU A 86 1.01 -26.59 -20.11
C LEU A 86 -0.29 -27.20 -20.65
N LYS A 87 -0.40 -27.40 -21.98
CA LYS A 87 -1.55 -28.05 -22.61
C LYS A 87 -1.40 -29.56 -22.74
N THR A 88 -0.17 -30.08 -22.83
CA THR A 88 0.10 -31.50 -23.07
C THR A 88 0.36 -32.31 -21.80
N GLN A 89 0.54 -31.66 -20.64
CA GLN A 89 0.79 -32.31 -19.32
C GLN A 89 1.95 -33.32 -19.32
N GLN A 90 2.97 -33.12 -20.15
CA GLN A 90 4.17 -33.96 -20.15
C GLN A 90 5.01 -33.65 -18.90
N LYS A 91 4.89 -34.51 -17.88
CA LYS A 91 5.48 -34.32 -16.54
C LYS A 91 7.00 -34.19 -16.53
N GLU A 92 7.71 -34.93 -17.38
CA GLU A 92 9.17 -34.94 -17.44
C GLU A 92 9.75 -33.61 -17.93
N GLU A 93 9.12 -33.01 -18.95
CA GLU A 93 9.51 -31.69 -19.45
C GLU A 93 9.09 -30.56 -18.49
N LEU A 94 7.97 -30.72 -17.76
CA LEU A 94 7.54 -29.77 -16.72
C LEU A 94 8.55 -29.72 -15.56
N ALA A 95 9.18 -30.85 -15.23
CA ALA A 95 10.22 -30.92 -14.20
C ALA A 95 11.48 -30.11 -14.56
N LYS A 96 11.72 -29.80 -15.84
CA LYS A 96 12.82 -28.90 -16.26
C LYS A 96 12.52 -27.43 -15.94
N TYR A 97 11.24 -27.05 -15.92
CA TYR A 97 10.81 -25.69 -15.54
C TYR A 97 10.63 -25.55 -14.04
N HIS A 98 10.15 -26.59 -13.37
CA HIS A 98 9.99 -26.62 -11.92
C HIS A 98 11.12 -27.44 -11.29
N ARG A 99 12.25 -26.78 -11.02
CA ARG A 99 13.50 -27.44 -10.63
C ARG A 99 14.19 -26.74 -9.46
N LEU A 100 15.01 -27.50 -8.75
CA LEU A 100 16.02 -26.96 -7.85
C LEU A 100 17.18 -26.39 -8.68
N VAL A 101 17.70 -25.23 -8.27
CA VAL A 101 18.94 -24.66 -8.79
C VAL A 101 19.81 -24.30 -7.59
N GLU A 102 21.03 -24.82 -7.58
CA GLU A 102 21.97 -24.63 -6.48
C GLU A 102 22.93 -23.47 -6.74
N ASN A 103 23.44 -22.89 -5.66
CA ASN A 103 24.50 -21.88 -5.69
C ASN A 103 24.20 -20.64 -6.56
N VAL A 104 22.96 -20.16 -6.53
CA VAL A 104 22.56 -18.92 -7.22
C VAL A 104 23.08 -17.71 -6.45
N GLU A 105 23.93 -16.91 -7.07
CA GLU A 105 24.38 -15.64 -6.52
C GLU A 105 23.34 -14.54 -6.74
N ILE A 106 23.03 -13.80 -5.69
CA ILE A 106 22.15 -12.64 -5.72
C ILE A 106 22.98 -11.39 -5.98
N LEU A 107 22.78 -10.79 -7.16
CA LEU A 107 23.61 -9.73 -7.71
C LEU A 107 23.04 -8.33 -7.45
N GLU A 108 21.71 -8.21 -7.45
CA GLU A 108 20.99 -6.96 -7.26
C GLU A 108 19.71 -7.17 -6.45
N ILE A 109 19.11 -6.08 -5.96
CA ILE A 109 17.82 -6.08 -5.27
C ILE A 109 16.85 -5.20 -6.06
N THR A 110 15.65 -5.70 -6.33
CA THR A 110 14.60 -4.96 -7.03
C THR A 110 14.01 -3.87 -6.14
N SER A 111 13.31 -2.91 -6.76
CA SER A 111 12.47 -1.94 -6.03
C SER A 111 11.40 -2.58 -5.11
N GLN A 112 11.08 -3.87 -5.29
CA GLN A 112 10.15 -4.64 -4.47
C GLN A 112 10.84 -5.41 -3.32
N GLY A 113 12.16 -5.26 -3.16
CA GLY A 113 12.93 -5.93 -2.12
C GLY A 113 13.13 -7.43 -2.36
N GLU A 114 13.17 -7.84 -3.63
CA GLU A 114 13.48 -9.22 -4.04
C GLU A 114 14.87 -9.26 -4.67
N GLY A 115 15.60 -10.36 -4.49
CA GLY A 115 16.92 -10.56 -5.11
C GLY A 115 16.82 -10.94 -6.57
N LEU A 116 17.76 -10.43 -7.36
CA LEU A 116 17.98 -10.78 -8.75
C LEU A 116 19.29 -11.56 -8.91
N GLY A 117 19.21 -12.72 -9.55
CA GLY A 117 20.35 -13.53 -9.93
C GLY A 117 20.34 -13.90 -11.42
N LEU A 118 21.46 -14.44 -11.88
CA LEU A 118 21.60 -15.03 -13.21
C LEU A 118 21.90 -16.51 -13.07
N ILE A 119 21.15 -17.35 -13.78
CA ILE A 119 21.33 -18.81 -13.79
C ILE A 119 21.45 -19.32 -15.23
N GLU A 120 22.06 -20.48 -15.40
CA GLU A 120 22.13 -21.14 -16.70
C GLU A 120 20.74 -21.61 -17.17
N SER A 121 20.47 -21.44 -18.46
CA SER A 121 19.27 -22.00 -19.08
C SER A 121 19.36 -23.52 -19.13
N PRO A 122 18.31 -24.26 -18.74
CA PRO A 122 18.31 -25.71 -18.81
C PRO A 122 18.11 -26.24 -20.25
N PHE A 123 17.97 -25.34 -21.24
CA PHE A 123 17.68 -25.68 -22.64
C PHE A 123 18.87 -25.42 -23.57
N GLU A 124 19.55 -24.30 -23.36
CA GLU A 124 20.72 -23.91 -24.15
C GLU A 124 21.81 -23.43 -23.22
N ASN A 125 22.93 -24.15 -23.17
CA ASN A 125 24.08 -23.84 -22.31
C ASN A 125 24.75 -22.48 -22.61
N ARG A 126 24.30 -21.74 -23.62
CA ARG A 126 24.79 -20.40 -23.97
C ARG A 126 23.85 -19.29 -23.49
N LEU A 127 22.63 -19.63 -23.10
CA LEU A 127 21.61 -18.70 -22.67
C LEU A 127 21.48 -18.73 -21.16
N LYS A 128 21.14 -17.58 -20.58
CA LYS A 128 20.86 -17.45 -19.15
C LYS A 128 19.36 -17.27 -18.90
N GLN A 129 18.97 -17.41 -17.65
CA GLN A 129 17.67 -16.99 -17.12
C GLN A 129 17.90 -16.00 -15.99
N ILE A 130 17.02 -15.00 -15.86
CA ILE A 130 17.01 -14.12 -14.71
C ILE A 130 16.12 -14.75 -13.65
N VAL A 131 16.63 -14.91 -12.43
CA VAL A 131 15.87 -15.47 -11.32
C VAL A 131 15.54 -14.37 -10.31
N ILE A 132 14.25 -14.29 -9.93
CA ILE A 132 13.77 -13.45 -8.83
C ILE A 132 13.59 -14.34 -7.60
N VAL A 133 14.23 -13.96 -6.49
CA VAL A 133 14.22 -14.72 -5.24
C VAL A 133 13.82 -13.81 -4.07
N PRO A 134 12.66 -14.03 -3.42
CA PRO A 134 12.25 -13.25 -2.27
C PRO A 134 13.13 -13.56 -1.04
N PHE A 135 13.15 -12.64 -0.07
CA PHE A 135 13.88 -12.79 1.21
C PHE A 135 15.41 -12.95 1.08
N THR A 136 15.98 -12.46 -0.01
CA THR A 136 17.43 -12.44 -0.25
C THR A 136 17.98 -11.01 -0.26
N LEU A 137 19.29 -10.89 -0.07
CA LEU A 137 20.08 -9.66 -0.12
C LEU A 137 21.20 -9.82 -1.14
N LYS A 138 21.64 -8.69 -1.71
CA LYS A 138 22.81 -8.65 -2.59
C LYS A 138 24.02 -9.28 -1.90
N GLY A 139 24.66 -10.23 -2.57
CA GLY A 139 25.81 -10.99 -2.07
C GLY A 139 25.46 -12.32 -1.39
N ASP A 140 24.18 -12.64 -1.19
CA ASP A 140 23.79 -14.00 -0.81
C ASP A 140 24.11 -14.99 -1.95
N VAL A 141 24.50 -16.21 -1.59
CA VAL A 141 24.51 -17.38 -2.48
C VAL A 141 23.51 -18.38 -1.94
N VAL A 142 22.55 -18.79 -2.76
CA VAL A 142 21.34 -19.50 -2.31
C VAL A 142 20.99 -20.70 -3.18
N ASN A 143 20.39 -21.71 -2.57
CA ASN A 143 19.67 -22.72 -3.33
C ASN A 143 18.21 -22.31 -3.47
N VAL A 144 17.64 -22.50 -4.65
CA VAL A 144 16.29 -22.02 -4.98
C VAL A 144 15.48 -23.08 -5.70
N HIS A 145 14.16 -23.03 -5.52
CA HIS A 145 13.22 -23.87 -6.26
C HIS A 145 12.38 -23.01 -7.21
N ILE A 146 12.61 -23.14 -8.50
CA ILE A 146 11.85 -22.42 -9.53
C ILE A 146 10.44 -23.00 -9.59
N HIS A 147 9.43 -22.12 -9.49
CA HIS A 147 8.02 -22.53 -9.54
C HIS A 147 7.24 -21.82 -10.66
N THR A 148 7.81 -20.80 -11.30
CA THR A 148 7.15 -20.06 -12.37
C THR A 148 8.16 -19.55 -13.38
N THR A 149 7.83 -19.66 -14.66
CA THR A 149 8.67 -19.21 -15.77
C THR A 149 7.88 -18.26 -16.66
N HIS A 150 8.42 -17.05 -16.82
CA HIS A 150 8.01 -16.05 -17.81
C HIS A 150 9.03 -16.02 -18.95
N GLU A 151 8.92 -15.08 -19.89
CA GLU A 151 9.74 -15.07 -21.11
C GLU A 151 11.24 -14.78 -20.84
N LEU A 152 11.55 -13.90 -19.89
CA LEU A 152 12.93 -13.54 -19.51
C LEU A 152 13.27 -13.94 -18.08
N VAL A 153 12.25 -14.09 -17.23
CA VAL A 153 12.39 -14.19 -15.78
C VAL A 153 11.79 -15.49 -15.28
N VAL A 154 12.41 -16.09 -14.28
CA VAL A 154 11.84 -17.17 -13.47
C VAL A 154 11.65 -16.66 -12.05
N HIS A 155 10.53 -17.03 -11.42
CA HIS A 155 10.32 -16.82 -9.99
C HIS A 155 10.65 -18.11 -9.26
N ALA A 156 11.39 -17.95 -8.16
CA ALA A 156 11.83 -19.06 -7.35
C ALA A 156 11.56 -18.80 -5.86
N ASP A 157 11.36 -19.89 -5.14
CA ASP A 157 11.35 -19.88 -3.68
C ASP A 157 12.77 -20.05 -3.16
N LEU A 158 13.12 -19.32 -2.10
CA LEU A 158 14.36 -19.53 -1.36
C LEU A 158 14.29 -20.87 -0.61
N VAL A 159 15.25 -21.76 -0.84
CA VAL A 159 15.32 -23.11 -0.23
C VAL A 159 16.32 -23.15 0.91
N ASP A 160 17.52 -22.61 0.72
CA ASP A 160 18.52 -22.44 1.77
C ASP A 160 19.49 -21.32 1.37
N ILE A 161 20.33 -20.91 2.33
CA ILE A 161 21.39 -19.92 2.11
C ILE A 161 22.72 -20.63 2.28
N VAL A 162 23.47 -20.74 1.19
CA VAL A 162 24.81 -21.37 1.16
C VAL A 162 25.87 -20.39 1.67
N LYS A 163 25.75 -19.11 1.32
CA LYS A 163 26.61 -18.03 1.79
C LYS A 163 25.77 -16.79 2.08
N GLU A 164 25.92 -16.25 3.27
CA GLU A 164 25.21 -15.04 3.68
C GLU A 164 25.89 -13.77 3.12
N SER A 165 25.05 -12.82 2.69
CA SER A 165 25.45 -11.45 2.40
C SER A 165 26.09 -10.81 3.64
N PRO A 166 27.09 -9.92 3.48
CA PRO A 166 27.71 -9.23 4.62
C PRO A 166 26.73 -8.41 5.48
N ILE A 167 25.57 -8.05 4.93
CA ILE A 167 24.54 -7.29 5.64
C ILE A 167 23.37 -8.16 6.12
N ARG A 168 23.44 -9.48 5.93
CA ARG A 168 22.45 -10.42 6.46
C ARG A 168 22.74 -10.71 7.92
N ASP A 169 21.70 -10.66 8.73
CA ASP A 169 21.69 -11.18 10.10
C ASP A 169 20.31 -11.76 10.41
N ASN A 170 20.22 -13.09 10.37
CA ASN A 170 18.97 -13.80 10.62
C ASN A 170 18.56 -13.77 12.11
N SER A 171 19.46 -13.40 13.03
CA SER A 171 19.14 -13.27 14.46
C SER A 171 18.20 -12.09 14.76
N LEU A 172 18.12 -11.12 13.84
CA LEU A 172 17.22 -9.98 13.90
C LEU A 172 15.75 -10.31 13.61
N ILE A 173 15.47 -11.51 13.10
CA ILE A 173 14.14 -11.89 12.64
C ILE A 173 13.21 -12.12 13.84
N ASN A 174 12.39 -11.10 14.13
CA ASN A 174 11.42 -11.12 15.23
C ASN A 174 10.12 -11.88 14.89
N CYS A 175 9.82 -12.08 13.61
CA CYS A 175 8.60 -12.76 13.18
C CYS A 175 8.87 -14.22 12.82
N LYS A 176 8.20 -15.15 13.52
CA LYS A 176 8.22 -16.58 13.19
C LYS A 176 7.65 -16.91 11.79
N TYR A 177 6.89 -15.98 11.20
CA TYR A 177 6.32 -16.13 9.86
C TYR A 177 7.17 -15.49 8.75
N PHE A 178 8.27 -14.82 9.08
CA PHE A 178 9.13 -14.19 8.09
C PHE A 178 9.78 -15.26 7.20
N GLY A 179 9.70 -15.07 5.88
CA GLY A 179 10.05 -16.09 4.87
C GLY A 179 8.82 -16.84 4.32
N ILE A 180 7.66 -16.71 4.98
CA ILE A 180 6.39 -17.37 4.63
C ILE A 180 5.32 -16.32 4.32
N CYS A 181 5.19 -15.36 5.23
CA CYS A 181 4.31 -14.22 5.05
C CYS A 181 5.00 -13.20 4.15
N GLN A 182 4.32 -12.77 3.10
CA GLN A 182 4.81 -11.72 2.20
C GLN A 182 4.64 -10.29 2.75
N GLY A 183 4.33 -10.14 4.05
CA GLY A 183 4.06 -8.85 4.68
C GLY A 183 5.31 -8.05 5.06
N CYS A 184 6.48 -8.67 5.14
CA CYS A 184 7.75 -8.03 5.46
C CYS A 184 8.86 -8.56 4.53
N ASN A 185 9.85 -7.72 4.22
CA ASN A 185 10.95 -8.04 3.30
C ASN A 185 12.31 -8.04 4.00
N TYR A 186 12.52 -7.22 5.04
CA TYR A 186 13.88 -6.88 5.51
C TYR A 186 14.17 -7.21 6.97
N GLN A 187 13.43 -8.13 7.61
CA GLN A 187 13.69 -8.48 9.03
C GLN A 187 15.05 -9.16 9.28
N HIS A 188 15.77 -9.54 8.22
CA HIS A 188 17.05 -10.25 8.27
C HIS A 188 18.25 -9.31 7.98
N THR A 189 18.08 -8.01 8.20
CA THR A 189 19.17 -7.03 8.10
C THR A 189 18.95 -5.87 9.07
N GLU A 190 20.05 -5.27 9.53
CA GLU A 190 20.01 -4.11 10.42
C GLU A 190 19.22 -2.95 9.80
N TYR A 191 18.57 -2.17 10.65
CA TYR A 191 17.68 -1.10 10.19
C TYR A 191 18.38 -0.03 9.33
N LYS A 192 19.65 0.27 9.60
CA LYS A 192 20.45 1.19 8.77
C LYS A 192 20.59 0.70 7.32
N ASN A 193 20.69 -0.61 7.12
CA ASN A 193 20.76 -1.20 5.78
C ASN A 193 19.40 -1.13 5.09
N GLN A 194 18.29 -1.24 5.85
CA GLN A 194 16.95 -1.00 5.30
C GLN A 194 16.82 0.43 4.77
N MET A 195 17.36 1.42 5.48
CA MET A 195 17.34 2.82 5.03
C MET A 195 18.15 3.01 3.75
N ALA A 196 19.34 2.39 3.68
CA ALA A 196 20.17 2.41 2.47
C ALA A 196 19.46 1.77 1.26
N LEU A 197 18.82 0.61 1.46
CA LEU A 197 18.03 -0.07 0.41
C LEU A 197 16.85 0.79 -0.04
N LYS A 198 16.13 1.43 0.88
CA LYS A 198 15.00 2.33 0.55
C LYS A 198 15.46 3.60 -0.18
N LYS A 199 16.60 4.16 0.22
CA LYS A 199 17.24 5.27 -0.49
C LYS A 199 17.59 4.85 -1.92
N GLN A 200 18.17 3.67 -2.10
CA GLN A 200 18.48 3.12 -3.41
C GLN A 200 17.21 2.96 -4.26
N THR A 201 16.09 2.52 -3.69
CA THR A 201 14.80 2.46 -4.40
C THR A 201 14.35 3.83 -4.93
N ILE A 202 14.50 4.90 -4.14
CA ILE A 202 14.21 6.27 -4.59
C ILE A 202 15.17 6.68 -5.72
N VAL A 203 16.47 6.48 -5.54
CA VAL A 203 17.51 6.85 -6.52
C VAL A 203 17.28 6.12 -7.86
N SER A 204 16.98 4.83 -7.82
CA SER A 204 16.67 4.03 -9.01
C SER A 204 15.41 4.52 -9.72
N ALA A 205 14.36 4.91 -8.97
CA ALA A 205 13.15 5.46 -9.57
C ALA A 205 13.44 6.70 -10.41
N TYR A 206 14.23 7.65 -9.91
CA TYR A 206 14.63 8.83 -10.67
C TYR A 206 15.57 8.50 -11.82
N LYS A 207 16.50 7.55 -11.64
CA LYS A 207 17.35 7.07 -12.73
C LYS A 207 16.53 6.52 -13.92
N TYR A 208 15.45 5.81 -13.62
CA TYR A 208 14.66 5.10 -14.64
C TYR A 208 13.56 5.96 -15.26
N PHE A 209 12.89 6.78 -14.45
CA PHE A 209 11.68 7.50 -14.85
C PHE A 209 11.85 9.02 -14.92
N ALA A 210 12.98 9.55 -14.45
CA ALA A 210 13.34 10.97 -14.57
C ALA A 210 14.81 11.16 -15.01
N PRO A 211 15.23 10.54 -16.14
CA PRO A 211 16.64 10.51 -16.53
C PRO A 211 17.19 11.91 -16.81
N SER A 212 16.37 12.87 -17.25
CA SER A 212 16.84 14.23 -17.52
C SER A 212 17.09 15.05 -16.25
N LEU A 213 16.52 14.62 -15.12
CA LEU A 213 16.70 15.24 -13.80
C LEU A 213 17.77 14.50 -12.96
N PHE A 214 18.02 13.22 -13.26
CA PHE A 214 18.83 12.35 -12.42
C PHE A 214 20.26 12.82 -12.19
N ASP A 215 20.97 13.23 -13.25
CA ASP A 215 22.38 13.62 -13.14
C ASP A 215 22.55 14.85 -12.24
N GLU A 216 21.71 15.88 -12.40
CA GLU A 216 21.73 17.04 -11.52
C GLU A 216 21.43 16.67 -10.06
N LEU A 217 20.39 15.86 -9.83
CA LEU A 217 20.01 15.42 -8.48
C LEU A 217 21.14 14.64 -7.81
N LYS A 218 21.83 13.78 -8.56
CA LYS A 218 22.95 12.98 -8.06
C LYS A 218 24.19 13.83 -7.79
N GLU A 219 24.61 14.66 -8.73
CA GLU A 219 25.82 15.51 -8.61
C GLU A 219 25.70 16.50 -7.46
N LYS A 220 24.52 17.11 -7.29
CA LYS A 220 24.24 18.06 -6.21
C LYS A 220 23.85 17.38 -4.88
N SER A 221 23.94 16.04 -4.79
CA SER A 221 23.58 15.26 -3.59
C SER A 221 22.17 15.57 -3.05
N LYS A 222 21.20 15.76 -3.95
CA LYS A 222 19.81 16.13 -3.64
C LYS A 222 18.97 14.94 -3.14
N PHE A 223 19.52 13.73 -3.08
CA PHE A 223 18.88 12.59 -2.43
C PHE A 223 19.29 12.51 -0.96
N SER A 224 18.41 12.96 -0.08
CA SER A 224 18.60 12.93 1.38
C SER A 224 18.64 11.50 1.91
N GLU A 225 19.09 11.34 3.16
CA GLU A 225 18.88 10.09 3.89
C GLU A 225 17.40 9.83 4.15
N VAL A 226 17.02 8.56 4.25
CA VAL A 226 15.64 8.18 4.61
C VAL A 226 15.42 8.46 6.09
N VAL A 227 14.37 9.21 6.40
CA VAL A 227 13.94 9.49 7.77
C VAL A 227 13.40 8.20 8.38
N GLU A 228 14.07 7.76 9.44
CA GLU A 228 13.71 6.57 10.20
C GLU A 228 12.33 6.69 10.84
N SER A 229 11.61 5.57 10.92
CA SER A 229 10.38 5.50 11.69
C SER A 229 10.70 5.51 13.19
N PRO A 230 9.97 6.29 14.01
CA PRO A 230 10.11 6.19 15.46
C PRO A 230 9.77 4.80 16.01
N ARG A 231 8.95 4.02 15.30
CA ARG A 231 8.59 2.65 15.67
C ARG A 231 8.89 1.65 14.55
N LYS A 232 9.90 0.81 14.78
CA LYS A 232 10.37 -0.23 13.83
C LYS A 232 9.50 -1.50 13.83
N TYR A 233 8.72 -1.68 14.90
CA TYR A 233 7.74 -2.75 15.13
C TYR A 233 6.53 -2.15 15.87
N LYS A 234 5.43 -2.89 15.97
CA LYS A 234 4.20 -2.42 16.66
C LYS A 234 3.75 -1.01 16.24
N TYR A 235 3.85 -0.71 14.95
CA TYR A 235 3.47 0.58 14.38
C TYR A 235 2.14 0.50 13.64
N ARG A 236 1.77 -0.67 13.14
CA ARG A 236 0.67 -0.85 12.19
C ARG A 236 -0.68 -0.92 12.91
N THR A 237 -1.47 0.13 12.75
CA THR A 237 -2.78 0.33 13.40
C THR A 237 -3.95 -0.34 12.67
N LYS A 238 -3.74 -0.92 11.48
CA LYS A 238 -4.78 -1.60 10.69
C LYS A 238 -4.25 -2.83 9.96
N ILE A 239 -5.01 -3.93 10.04
CA ILE A 239 -4.79 -5.15 9.25
C ILE A 239 -6.12 -5.71 8.72
N THR A 240 -6.03 -6.47 7.63
CA THR A 240 -7.19 -7.13 7.00
C THR A 240 -6.90 -8.62 6.73
N PRO A 241 -6.89 -9.47 7.77
CA PRO A 241 -6.69 -10.89 7.61
C PRO A 241 -7.91 -11.53 6.96
N HIS A 242 -7.72 -12.66 6.29
CA HIS A 242 -8.79 -13.36 5.59
C HIS A 242 -8.64 -14.87 5.70
N ALA A 243 -9.75 -15.57 5.47
CA ALA A 243 -9.83 -17.01 5.44
C ALA A 243 -10.57 -17.48 4.20
N ASN A 244 -10.06 -18.54 3.58
CA ASN A 244 -10.72 -19.28 2.51
C ASN A 244 -11.27 -20.58 3.08
N ILE A 245 -12.59 -20.68 3.18
CA ILE A 245 -13.30 -21.79 3.82
C ILE A 245 -13.71 -22.80 2.73
N ALA A 246 -13.04 -23.96 2.70
CA ALA A 246 -13.39 -25.02 1.78
C ALA A 246 -14.76 -25.62 2.10
N LYS A 247 -15.55 -25.93 1.07
CA LYS A 247 -16.90 -26.52 1.24
C LYS A 247 -16.87 -27.84 2.01
N SER A 248 -15.83 -28.65 1.81
CA SER A 248 -15.64 -29.92 2.54
C SER A 248 -15.43 -29.68 4.03
N VAL A 249 -14.58 -28.72 4.39
CA VAL A 249 -14.32 -28.33 5.79
C VAL A 249 -15.60 -27.84 6.47
N LYS A 250 -16.39 -27.02 5.77
CA LYS A 250 -17.68 -26.54 6.27
C LYS A 250 -18.68 -27.68 6.48
N LYS A 251 -18.75 -28.63 5.54
CA LYS A 251 -19.64 -29.80 5.63
C LYS A 251 -19.26 -30.69 6.82
N GLU A 252 -17.96 -31.00 6.97
CA GLU A 252 -17.42 -31.76 8.09
C GLU A 252 -17.77 -31.09 9.43
N ALA A 253 -17.57 -29.77 9.54
CA ALA A 253 -17.87 -29.02 10.75
C ALA A 253 -19.38 -29.05 11.09
N LEU A 254 -20.26 -28.96 10.10
CA LEU A 254 -21.71 -29.07 10.30
C LEU A 254 -22.13 -30.46 10.78
N GLU A 255 -21.57 -31.53 10.20
CA GLU A 255 -21.83 -32.91 10.61
C GLU A 255 -21.36 -33.15 12.06
N LYS A 256 -20.16 -32.68 12.41
CA LYS A 256 -19.65 -32.75 13.79
C LYS A 256 -20.52 -31.99 14.79
N LEU A 257 -20.96 -30.77 14.45
CA LEU A 257 -21.88 -30.00 15.29
C LEU A 257 -23.22 -30.73 15.50
N GLN A 258 -23.76 -31.35 14.45
CA GLN A 258 -24.99 -32.14 14.56
C GLN A 258 -24.83 -33.37 15.47
N ASN A 259 -23.63 -33.93 15.54
CA ASN A 259 -23.29 -35.09 16.35
C ASN A 259 -22.74 -34.72 17.75
N ASN A 260 -22.72 -33.43 18.14
CA ASN A 260 -22.06 -32.94 19.36
C ASN A 260 -20.57 -33.34 19.48
N GLU A 261 -19.87 -33.45 18.34
CA GLU A 261 -18.45 -33.74 18.27
C GLU A 261 -17.60 -32.45 18.17
N PRO A 262 -16.38 -32.44 18.72
CA PRO A 262 -15.50 -31.30 18.61
C PRO A 262 -15.04 -31.06 17.17
N ILE A 263 -15.16 -29.82 16.70
CA ILE A 263 -14.62 -29.40 15.40
C ILE A 263 -13.08 -29.38 15.49
N THR A 264 -12.43 -30.19 14.66
CA THR A 264 -10.96 -30.30 14.62
C THR A 264 -10.34 -29.63 13.40
N ASN A 265 -11.10 -29.44 12.32
CA ASN A 265 -10.64 -28.89 11.05
C ASN A 265 -11.07 -27.42 10.93
N ILE A 266 -10.25 -26.52 11.45
CA ILE A 266 -10.54 -25.08 11.50
C ILE A 266 -9.85 -24.39 10.31
N PRO A 267 -10.55 -23.50 9.58
CA PRO A 267 -9.94 -22.71 8.51
C PRO A 267 -8.84 -21.76 9.03
N ASN A 268 -7.74 -21.65 8.30
CA ASN A 268 -6.69 -20.67 8.59
C ASN A 268 -7.22 -19.25 8.50
N LEU A 269 -6.80 -18.37 9.42
CA LEU A 269 -7.07 -16.94 9.37
C LEU A 269 -5.74 -16.17 9.37
N GLY A 270 -5.49 -15.40 8.32
CA GLY A 270 -4.29 -14.59 8.26
C GLY A 270 -4.08 -13.95 6.90
N PHE A 271 -2.88 -14.12 6.35
CA PHE A 271 -2.45 -13.44 5.12
C PHE A 271 -2.08 -14.44 4.03
N GLU A 272 -1.92 -13.96 2.81
CA GLU A 272 -1.40 -14.79 1.73
C GLU A 272 0.01 -15.29 2.08
N LYS A 273 0.25 -16.56 1.81
CA LYS A 273 1.55 -17.19 1.99
C LYS A 273 2.34 -17.18 0.68
N SER A 274 3.66 -17.04 0.78
CA SER A 274 4.59 -17.45 -0.27
C SER A 274 4.52 -18.99 -0.46
N ASN A 275 5.12 -19.53 -1.51
CA ASN A 275 4.90 -20.92 -1.91
C ASN A 275 5.50 -21.95 -0.92
N LYS A 276 5.76 -23.17 -1.41
CA LYS A 276 5.83 -24.40 -0.59
C LYS A 276 7.18 -24.64 0.10
N HIS A 277 8.22 -23.91 -0.26
CA HIS A 277 9.58 -24.15 0.23
C HIS A 277 9.99 -23.09 1.26
N PHE A 278 10.60 -23.55 2.35
CA PHE A 278 10.89 -22.75 3.53
C PHE A 278 12.38 -22.85 3.85
N TRP A 279 13.09 -21.74 3.72
CA TRP A 279 14.53 -21.70 3.96
C TRP A 279 14.96 -21.73 5.43
N ARG A 280 13.99 -21.63 6.35
CA ARG A 280 14.23 -21.65 7.80
C ARG A 280 13.87 -22.97 8.46
N ALA A 281 13.79 -24.07 7.70
CA ALA A 281 13.26 -25.35 8.18
C ALA A 281 14.01 -25.99 9.36
N GLU A 282 15.19 -25.50 9.72
CA GLU A 282 16.10 -26.12 10.68
C GLU A 282 15.63 -25.98 12.14
N HIS A 283 14.77 -25.00 12.44
CA HIS A 283 14.22 -24.86 13.78
C HIS A 283 12.94 -25.68 13.93
N LYS A 284 12.81 -26.39 15.06
CA LYS A 284 11.61 -27.18 15.40
C LYS A 284 10.30 -26.40 15.24
N ASN A 285 10.30 -25.14 15.65
CA ASN A 285 9.14 -24.25 15.50
C ASN A 285 8.79 -23.99 14.03
N ASP A 286 9.80 -23.87 13.17
CA ASP A 286 9.62 -23.61 11.74
C ASP A 286 9.10 -24.88 11.03
N LEU A 287 9.58 -26.07 11.41
CA LEU A 287 9.04 -27.35 10.90
C LEU A 287 7.57 -27.58 11.32
N GLU A 288 7.21 -27.22 12.54
CA GLU A 288 5.82 -27.25 13.00
C GLU A 288 4.94 -26.25 12.22
N LEU A 289 5.45 -25.04 11.97
CA LEU A 289 4.76 -24.03 11.15
C LEU A 289 4.56 -24.51 9.71
N GLN A 290 5.57 -25.15 9.13
CA GLN A 290 5.48 -25.77 7.80
C GLN A 290 4.40 -26.84 7.74
N THR A 291 4.33 -27.68 8.77
CA THR A 291 3.35 -28.77 8.84
C THR A 291 1.93 -28.23 9.00
N LYS A 292 1.74 -27.23 9.87
CA LYS A 292 0.44 -26.57 10.09
C LYS A 292 -0.04 -25.80 8.86
N ASN A 293 0.87 -25.14 8.15
CA ASN A 293 0.55 -24.28 6.99
C ASN A 293 0.85 -24.93 5.64
N LYS A 294 0.98 -26.27 5.61
CA LYS A 294 1.35 -27.04 4.41
C LYS A 294 0.34 -26.88 3.27
N PHE A 295 -0.94 -26.73 3.60
CA PHE A 295 -2.06 -26.71 2.65
C PHE A 295 -2.76 -25.35 2.59
N GLY A 296 -3.36 -25.02 1.45
CA GLY A 296 -4.08 -23.74 1.23
C GLY A 296 -3.16 -22.56 0.87
N SER A 297 -3.72 -21.44 0.43
CA SER A 297 -2.97 -20.20 0.09
C SER A 297 -2.90 -19.20 1.24
N ILE A 298 -3.52 -19.51 2.38
CA ILE A 298 -3.63 -18.62 3.54
C ILE A 298 -2.76 -19.16 4.67
N LEU A 299 -1.86 -18.32 5.16
CA LEU A 299 -1.08 -18.55 6.36
C LEU A 299 -1.95 -18.31 7.59
N ASP A 300 -2.02 -19.28 8.50
CA ASP A 300 -2.66 -19.07 9.80
C ASP A 300 -1.74 -18.25 10.70
N VAL A 301 -2.21 -17.07 11.12
CA VAL A 301 -1.42 -16.08 11.85
C VAL A 301 -2.10 -15.78 13.18
N GLU A 302 -1.40 -16.03 14.30
CA GLU A 302 -1.92 -15.68 15.63
C GLU A 302 -1.56 -14.26 16.05
N SER A 303 -0.44 -13.73 15.54
CA SER A 303 0.03 -12.37 15.81
C SER A 303 0.98 -11.89 14.71
N CYS A 304 1.09 -10.58 14.57
CA CYS A 304 1.94 -9.90 13.61
C CYS A 304 2.87 -8.94 14.35
N SER A 305 4.20 -9.15 14.24
CA SER A 305 5.23 -8.36 14.92
C SER A 305 5.22 -6.85 14.61
N ILE A 306 4.72 -6.46 13.43
CA ILE A 306 4.62 -5.04 13.03
C ILE A 306 3.29 -4.40 13.43
N SER A 307 2.28 -5.19 13.80
CA SER A 307 0.98 -4.70 14.28
C SER A 307 1.04 -4.29 15.75
N THR A 308 0.23 -3.29 16.13
CA THR A 308 0.08 -2.91 17.54
C THR A 308 -0.51 -4.07 18.34
N ASP A 309 -0.28 -4.06 19.67
CA ASP A 309 -0.79 -5.11 20.55
C ASP A 309 -2.33 -5.17 20.53
N LEU A 310 -2.99 -4.02 20.47
CA LEU A 310 -4.45 -3.91 20.30
C LEU A 310 -4.93 -4.59 19.02
N VAL A 311 -4.26 -4.37 17.90
CA VAL A 311 -4.59 -5.01 16.63
C VAL A 311 -4.39 -6.53 16.69
N ASN A 312 -3.33 -6.99 17.37
CA ASN A 312 -3.09 -8.43 17.60
C ASN A 312 -4.17 -9.06 18.50
N ASN A 313 -4.64 -8.35 19.53
CA ASN A 313 -5.78 -8.79 20.35
C ASN A 313 -7.06 -8.86 19.51
N GLY A 314 -7.30 -7.87 18.65
CA GLY A 314 -8.39 -7.90 17.68
C GLY A 314 -8.33 -9.11 16.74
N LEU A 315 -7.13 -9.55 16.35
CA LEU A 315 -6.92 -10.73 15.51
C LEU A 315 -7.30 -12.01 16.27
N LYS A 316 -6.89 -12.14 17.53
CA LYS A 316 -7.26 -13.25 18.40
C LYS A 316 -8.78 -13.37 18.56
N VAL A 317 -9.46 -12.25 18.86
CA VAL A 317 -10.93 -12.21 18.97
C VAL A 317 -11.59 -12.57 17.65
N SER A 318 -11.06 -12.08 16.53
CA SER A 318 -11.59 -12.38 15.20
C SER A 318 -11.43 -13.86 14.82
N LYS A 319 -10.34 -14.51 15.25
CA LYS A 319 -10.14 -15.95 15.10
C LYS A 319 -11.20 -16.74 15.87
N GLN A 320 -11.51 -16.35 17.10
CA GLN A 320 -12.58 -16.99 17.87
C GLN A 320 -13.96 -16.82 17.24
N LYS A 321 -14.26 -15.63 16.70
CA LYS A 321 -15.49 -15.39 15.94
C LYS A 321 -15.57 -16.27 14.70
N LEU A 322 -14.47 -16.38 13.93
CA LEU A 322 -14.41 -17.28 12.78
C LEU A 322 -14.72 -18.72 13.20
N ILE A 323 -14.09 -19.25 14.25
CA ILE A 323 -14.30 -20.62 14.75
C ILE A 323 -15.79 -20.90 15.03
N ASN A 324 -16.49 -19.92 15.61
CA ASN A 324 -17.90 -20.06 15.93
C ASN A 324 -18.80 -19.95 14.69
N ASP A 325 -18.47 -19.05 13.76
CA ASP A 325 -19.35 -18.68 12.65
C ASP A 325 -19.15 -19.55 11.40
N PHE A 326 -17.92 -20.00 11.12
CA PHE A 326 -17.57 -20.64 9.84
C PHE A 326 -18.41 -21.87 9.46
N PRO A 327 -18.91 -22.71 10.40
CA PRO A 327 -19.71 -23.87 10.03
C PRO A 327 -21.03 -23.48 9.35
N THR A 328 -21.60 -22.32 9.71
CA THR A 328 -22.87 -21.84 9.16
C THR A 328 -22.70 -20.69 8.17
N PHE A 329 -21.54 -20.02 8.17
CA PHE A 329 -21.26 -18.82 7.37
C PHE A 329 -21.47 -19.02 5.86
N LYS A 330 -22.37 -18.26 5.25
CA LYS A 330 -22.83 -18.50 3.86
C LYS A 330 -21.71 -18.42 2.81
N ASN A 331 -20.75 -17.53 2.99
CA ASN A 331 -19.68 -17.31 2.03
C ASN A 331 -18.49 -18.22 2.31
N ASN A 332 -17.76 -18.59 1.26
CA ASN A 332 -16.52 -19.36 1.40
C ASN A 332 -15.29 -18.46 1.63
N GLN A 333 -15.48 -17.15 1.70
CA GLN A 333 -14.42 -16.19 1.97
C GLN A 333 -14.86 -15.34 3.17
N TYR A 334 -14.02 -15.34 4.21
CA TYR A 334 -14.24 -14.58 5.43
C TYR A 334 -13.15 -13.51 5.52
N ASN A 335 -13.53 -12.24 5.33
CA ASN A 335 -12.60 -11.13 5.39
C ASN A 335 -12.79 -10.40 6.72
N VAL A 336 -11.72 -10.24 7.46
CA VAL A 336 -11.70 -9.54 8.74
C VAL A 336 -11.09 -8.17 8.53
N PHE A 337 -11.64 -7.18 9.21
CA PHE A 337 -11.09 -5.84 9.30
C PHE A 337 -10.82 -5.54 10.77
N ILE A 338 -9.62 -5.07 11.07
CA ILE A 338 -9.22 -4.68 12.42
C ILE A 338 -8.49 -3.36 12.28
N ARG A 339 -8.99 -2.35 12.99
CA ARG A 339 -8.38 -1.04 13.02
C ARG A 339 -8.42 -0.46 14.42
N GLU A 340 -7.31 0.13 14.81
CA GLU A 340 -7.19 0.88 16.04
C GLU A 340 -7.88 2.25 15.92
N LYS A 341 -8.36 2.78 17.05
CA LYS A 341 -8.98 4.08 17.17
C LYS A 341 -8.70 4.69 18.53
N THR A 342 -8.80 6.01 18.60
CA THR A 342 -8.87 6.76 19.85
C THR A 342 -10.35 7.01 20.19
N THR A 343 -10.73 6.87 21.47
CA THR A 343 -12.11 7.10 21.92
C THR A 343 -12.14 7.67 23.34
N THR A 344 -13.19 8.42 23.61
CA THR A 344 -13.51 9.01 24.92
C THR A 344 -14.76 8.37 25.55
N SER A 345 -15.40 7.41 24.88
CA SER A 345 -16.62 6.73 25.34
C SER A 345 -16.29 5.50 26.15
N SER A 346 -16.65 5.43 27.43
CA SER A 346 -16.19 4.38 28.34
C SER A 346 -16.21 2.98 27.71
N PRO A 347 -15.12 2.21 27.83
CA PRO A 347 -15.04 0.89 27.20
C PRO A 347 -16.11 -0.04 27.75
N THR A 348 -16.63 -0.94 26.92
CA THR A 348 -17.56 -1.96 27.42
C THR A 348 -16.81 -3.00 28.25
N LEU A 349 -17.50 -3.69 29.18
CA LEU A 349 -16.90 -4.79 29.95
C LEU A 349 -16.23 -5.83 29.04
N LYS A 350 -16.86 -6.14 27.90
CA LYS A 350 -16.32 -7.07 26.92
C LYS A 350 -15.04 -6.56 26.27
N ASP A 351 -14.94 -5.27 25.97
CA ASP A 351 -13.73 -4.70 25.38
C ASP A 351 -12.54 -4.78 26.36
N ILE A 352 -12.81 -4.67 27.67
CA ILE A 352 -11.80 -4.85 28.73
C ILE A 352 -11.39 -6.32 28.84
N GLU A 353 -12.36 -7.24 28.93
CA GLU A 353 -12.11 -8.69 29.02
C GLU A 353 -11.30 -9.21 27.80
N ASP A 354 -11.62 -8.72 26.60
CA ASP A 354 -10.94 -9.10 25.37
C ASP A 354 -9.58 -8.37 25.17
N ASN A 355 -9.17 -7.51 26.11
CA ASN A 355 -7.97 -6.65 26.01
C ASN A 355 -7.95 -5.79 24.73
N LEU A 356 -9.11 -5.31 24.30
CA LEU A 356 -9.28 -4.46 23.11
C LEU A 356 -9.22 -2.97 23.45
N VAL A 357 -8.77 -2.62 24.66
CA VAL A 357 -8.67 -1.26 25.16
C VAL A 357 -7.37 -1.09 25.96
N ILE A 358 -6.67 0.03 25.77
CA ILE A 358 -5.52 0.43 26.59
C ILE A 358 -5.78 1.85 27.13
N PRO A 359 -5.80 2.07 28.46
CA PRO A 359 -5.86 3.40 29.05
C PRO A 359 -4.63 4.23 28.69
N LYS A 360 -4.80 5.54 28.48
CA LYS A 360 -3.69 6.46 28.16
C LYS A 360 -2.54 6.39 29.17
N ALA A 361 -2.86 6.29 30.47
CA ALA A 361 -1.85 6.26 31.55
C ALA A 361 -0.93 5.02 31.49
N GLU A 362 -1.34 3.97 30.79
CA GLU A 362 -0.63 2.69 30.71
C GLU A 362 0.06 2.47 29.34
N ASP A 363 -0.17 3.36 28.36
CA ASP A 363 0.42 3.24 27.02
C ASP A 363 1.86 3.77 26.98
N SER A 364 2.80 2.93 27.41
CA SER A 364 4.25 3.17 27.32
C SER A 364 4.80 3.23 25.89
N SER A 365 4.01 2.86 24.87
CA SER A 365 4.45 2.90 23.48
C SER A 365 4.42 4.30 22.88
N LYS A 366 3.72 5.24 23.55
CA LYS A 366 3.31 6.54 23.00
C LYS A 366 4.49 7.45 22.62
N PRO A 367 4.49 8.05 21.43
CA PRO A 367 5.43 9.12 21.12
C PRO A 367 5.10 10.39 21.93
N ALA A 368 6.12 11.10 22.40
CA ALA A 368 5.98 12.24 23.33
C ALA A 368 5.12 13.43 22.83
N PHE A 369 4.78 13.47 21.54
CA PHE A 369 4.14 14.61 20.86
C PHE A 369 2.61 14.52 20.73
N GLU A 370 1.96 13.48 21.27
CA GLU A 370 0.52 13.30 21.17
C GLU A 370 -0.23 13.87 22.40
N GLU A 371 -0.95 14.99 22.25
CA GLU A 371 -1.79 15.60 23.30
C GLU A 371 -3.21 15.00 23.33
N TRP A 372 -3.55 14.26 24.39
CA TRP A 372 -4.85 13.60 24.56
C TRP A 372 -5.45 14.00 25.93
N SER A 373 -6.77 13.92 26.12
CA SER A 373 -7.33 14.02 27.47
C SER A 373 -6.89 12.83 28.33
N GLU A 374 -6.77 12.98 29.65
CA GLU A 374 -6.46 11.85 30.56
C GLU A 374 -7.49 10.72 30.47
N ASP A 375 -8.74 11.07 30.18
CA ASP A 375 -9.86 10.12 30.05
C ASP A 375 -9.94 9.40 28.69
N SER A 376 -9.02 9.67 27.75
CA SER A 376 -9.01 9.01 26.44
C SER A 376 -8.38 7.61 26.53
N PHE A 377 -8.87 6.67 25.72
CA PHE A 377 -8.30 5.32 25.58
C PHE A 377 -8.19 4.90 24.12
N ARG A 378 -7.23 4.02 23.85
CA ARG A 378 -7.06 3.36 22.55
C ARG A 378 -7.89 2.10 22.53
N SER A 379 -8.53 1.80 21.41
CA SER A 379 -9.27 0.56 21.25
C SER A 379 -9.25 0.04 19.82
N CYS A 380 -9.76 -1.15 19.57
CA CYS A 380 -9.94 -1.68 18.23
C CYS A 380 -11.41 -1.71 17.79
N THR A 381 -11.63 -1.57 16.48
CA THR A 381 -12.92 -1.80 15.84
C THR A 381 -12.78 -2.77 14.67
N SER A 382 -13.81 -3.61 14.51
CA SER A 382 -14.03 -4.41 13.32
C SER A 382 -15.16 -3.87 12.43
N ASN A 383 -15.81 -2.79 12.83
CA ASN A 383 -16.87 -2.16 12.05
C ASN A 383 -16.27 -1.17 11.04
N GLN A 384 -16.20 -1.61 9.78
CA GLN A 384 -15.69 -0.81 8.65
C GLN A 384 -16.41 0.52 8.43
N ARG A 385 -17.66 0.66 8.92
CA ARG A 385 -18.50 1.85 8.75
C ARG A 385 -18.53 2.76 9.98
N GLN A 386 -17.85 2.37 11.05
CA GLN A 386 -17.78 3.20 12.25
C GLN A 386 -16.93 4.44 11.96
N THR A 387 -17.43 5.62 12.32
CA THR A 387 -16.59 6.81 12.45
C THR A 387 -15.65 6.62 13.63
N ILE A 388 -14.37 6.80 13.39
CA ILE A 388 -13.31 6.70 14.38
C ILE A 388 -12.49 7.98 14.37
N GLN A 389 -11.78 8.22 15.47
CA GLN A 389 -10.92 9.38 15.64
C GLN A 389 -9.45 8.94 15.73
N GLU A 390 -8.58 9.69 15.06
CA GLU A 390 -7.14 9.68 15.29
C GLU A 390 -6.66 11.05 15.77
N VAL A 391 -5.54 11.06 16.48
CA VAL A 391 -4.91 12.30 16.95
C VAL A 391 -3.49 12.37 16.43
N VAL A 392 -3.17 13.43 15.70
CA VAL A 392 -1.85 13.65 15.11
C VAL A 392 -1.47 15.11 15.26
N CYS A 393 -0.26 15.41 15.73
CA CYS A 393 0.20 16.79 15.99
C CYS A 393 -0.78 17.60 16.86
N GLY A 394 -1.38 16.98 17.88
CA GLY A 394 -2.37 17.61 18.76
C GLY A 394 -3.76 17.84 18.13
N LYS A 395 -3.96 17.46 16.86
CA LYS A 395 -5.22 17.66 16.12
C LYS A 395 -5.98 16.35 15.97
N LYS A 396 -7.30 16.45 16.06
CA LYS A 396 -8.25 15.33 15.99
C LYS A 396 -8.78 15.17 14.57
N PHE A 397 -8.84 13.94 14.09
CA PHE A 397 -9.31 13.62 12.76
C PHE A 397 -10.34 12.50 12.84
N ASP A 398 -11.60 12.84 12.56
CA ASP A 398 -12.68 11.90 12.40
C ASP A 398 -12.74 11.44 10.94
N PHE A 399 -12.86 10.12 10.76
CA PHE A 399 -13.03 9.49 9.45
C PHE A 399 -13.70 8.12 9.62
N VAL A 400 -14.28 7.57 8.55
CA VAL A 400 -14.86 6.23 8.60
C VAL A 400 -13.74 5.19 8.59
N ALA A 401 -13.81 4.17 9.46
CA ALA A 401 -12.70 3.24 9.70
C ALA A 401 -12.09 2.62 8.43
N ASN A 402 -12.91 2.32 7.42
CA ASN A 402 -12.43 1.76 6.15
C ASN A 402 -11.77 2.77 5.20
N GLU A 403 -11.96 4.07 5.43
CA GLU A 403 -11.29 5.13 4.66
C GLU A 403 -9.78 5.11 4.89
N PHE A 404 -9.07 5.75 3.97
CA PHE A 404 -7.63 5.86 4.03
C PHE A 404 -7.24 6.85 5.14
N PHE A 405 -6.34 6.41 6.00
CA PHE A 405 -5.59 7.23 6.94
C PHE A 405 -4.32 6.44 7.26
N GLN A 406 -3.22 7.14 7.47
CA GLN A 406 -1.89 6.55 7.57
C GLN A 406 -1.82 5.51 8.70
N ILE A 407 -1.29 4.33 8.38
CA ILE A 407 -1.30 3.18 9.31
C ILE A 407 -0.13 3.17 10.29
N ASN A 408 0.84 4.06 10.09
CA ASN A 408 1.93 4.34 11.00
C ASN A 408 1.82 5.80 11.44
N THR A 409 1.11 6.06 12.53
CA THR A 409 0.91 7.43 13.02
C THR A 409 2.18 8.02 13.63
N SER A 410 3.12 7.17 14.06
CA SER A 410 4.33 7.60 14.76
C SER A 410 5.29 8.44 13.91
N ILE A 411 5.30 8.24 12.58
CA ILE A 411 6.17 9.01 11.68
C ILE A 411 5.55 10.33 11.22
N LEU A 412 4.23 10.50 11.38
CA LEU A 412 3.49 11.63 10.79
C LEU A 412 4.02 13.00 11.23
N PRO A 413 4.37 13.24 12.51
CA PRO A 413 4.89 14.54 12.90
C PRO A 413 6.22 14.90 12.25
N LEU A 414 7.08 13.92 11.97
CA LEU A 414 8.33 14.16 11.24
C LEU A 414 8.06 14.59 9.80
N VAL A 415 7.02 14.04 9.17
CA VAL A 415 6.58 14.44 7.83
C VAL A 415 6.00 15.85 7.87
N ILE A 416 5.13 16.16 8.82
CA ILE A 416 4.54 17.49 8.98
C ILE A 416 5.62 18.54 9.28
N GLU A 417 6.59 18.22 10.15
CA GLU A 417 7.73 19.10 10.41
C GLU A 417 8.57 19.34 9.16
N HIS A 418 8.82 18.30 8.36
CA HIS A 418 9.53 18.44 7.08
C HIS A 418 8.76 19.33 6.11
N VAL A 419 7.44 19.15 6.00
CA VAL A 419 6.56 19.98 5.17
C VAL A 419 6.61 21.44 5.63
N LEU A 420 6.40 21.71 6.92
CA LEU A 420 6.40 23.06 7.50
C LEU A 420 7.76 23.76 7.39
N THR A 421 8.85 23.01 7.50
CA THR A 421 10.19 23.55 7.31
C THR A 421 10.41 23.97 5.87
N ASN A 422 9.96 23.15 4.92
CA ASN A 422 10.16 23.38 3.50
C ASN A 422 9.12 24.29 2.85
N SER A 423 8.00 24.58 3.50
CA SER A 423 6.99 25.53 3.04
C SER A 423 7.34 27.00 3.30
N LYS A 424 8.49 27.28 3.94
CA LYS A 424 8.95 28.65 4.20
C LYS A 424 9.42 29.29 2.89
N ILE A 425 8.94 30.49 2.60
CA ILE A 425 9.31 31.30 1.43
C ILE A 425 10.22 32.42 1.93
N GLU A 426 11.50 32.43 1.53
CA GLU A 426 12.53 33.31 2.12
C GLU A 426 12.62 34.69 1.44
N ASN A 427 12.15 34.81 0.20
CA ASN A 427 12.35 36.00 -0.65
C ASN A 427 11.11 36.92 -0.75
N THR A 428 10.31 37.02 0.30
CA THR A 428 9.12 37.88 0.31
C THR A 428 9.14 38.90 1.45
N SER A 429 8.80 40.14 1.13
CA SER A 429 8.57 41.21 2.12
C SER A 429 7.20 41.07 2.80
N GLN A 430 6.31 40.25 2.23
CA GLN A 430 4.99 39.95 2.76
C GLN A 430 5.11 38.85 3.83
N LYS A 431 4.32 39.00 4.90
CA LYS A 431 4.36 38.05 6.02
C LYS A 431 3.38 36.91 5.83
N GLU A 432 2.37 37.12 4.99
CA GLU A 432 1.32 36.15 4.72
C GLU A 432 1.88 34.90 4.06
N ARG A 433 1.41 33.75 4.54
CA ARG A 433 1.76 32.43 4.03
C ARG A 433 0.53 31.63 3.73
N TYR A 434 0.48 31.10 2.52
CA TYR A 434 -0.65 30.32 2.06
C TYR A 434 -0.24 28.90 1.70
N LEU A 435 -1.17 27.98 1.94
CA LEU A 435 -1.00 26.58 1.66
C LEU A 435 -2.16 26.08 0.82
N VAL A 436 -1.85 25.40 -0.28
CA VAL A 436 -2.83 24.60 -1.01
C VAL A 436 -2.51 23.13 -0.75
N ASP A 437 -3.47 22.38 -0.21
CA ASP A 437 -3.36 20.94 0.03
C ASP A 437 -4.19 20.22 -1.05
N ALA A 438 -3.53 19.77 -2.12
CA ALA A 438 -4.17 19.05 -3.20
C ALA A 438 -4.20 17.54 -2.91
N TYR A 439 -5.32 16.90 -3.24
CA TYR A 439 -5.61 15.51 -2.83
C TYR A 439 -5.73 15.37 -1.31
N CYS A 440 -6.32 16.37 -0.65
CA CYS A 440 -6.23 16.51 0.80
C CYS A 440 -6.97 15.42 1.60
N GLY A 441 -7.82 14.60 0.94
CA GLY A 441 -8.59 13.55 1.61
C GLY A 441 -9.42 14.10 2.77
N SER A 442 -9.18 13.61 3.99
CA SER A 442 -9.84 14.08 5.21
C SER A 442 -9.25 15.37 5.80
N GLY A 443 -8.39 16.07 5.04
CA GLY A 443 -7.77 17.33 5.40
C GLY A 443 -6.52 17.21 6.29
N PHE A 444 -5.93 16.01 6.40
CA PHE A 444 -4.89 15.74 7.39
C PHE A 444 -3.73 16.74 7.34
N ILE A 445 -3.07 16.88 6.19
CA ILE A 445 -1.84 17.68 6.07
C ILE A 445 -2.15 19.17 6.22
N GLY A 446 -3.15 19.66 5.50
CA GLY A 446 -3.58 21.06 5.55
C GLY A 446 -3.97 21.51 6.96
N ILE A 447 -4.78 20.72 7.67
CA ILE A 447 -5.17 20.99 9.06
C ILE A 447 -3.93 20.88 9.97
N ALA A 448 -3.07 19.87 9.80
CA ALA A 448 -1.86 19.74 10.61
C ALA A 448 -0.93 20.96 10.48
N CYS A 449 -0.84 21.57 9.30
CA CYS A 449 0.00 22.72 9.03
C CYS A 449 -0.64 24.09 9.33
N SER A 450 -1.95 24.14 9.61
CA SER A 450 -2.75 25.37 9.69
C SER A 450 -2.21 26.47 10.61
N ASP A 451 -1.57 26.11 11.73
CA ASP A 451 -1.16 27.07 12.76
C ASP A 451 0.03 27.93 12.33
N LYS A 452 0.68 27.57 11.22
CA LYS A 452 1.80 28.29 10.63
C LYS A 452 1.43 28.99 9.32
N MET A 453 0.15 28.98 8.95
CA MET A 453 -0.38 29.52 7.70
C MET A 453 -1.44 30.57 7.98
N ASP A 454 -1.54 31.57 7.12
CA ASP A 454 -2.61 32.57 7.18
C ASP A 454 -3.90 32.03 6.54
N LYS A 455 -3.78 31.20 5.50
CA LYS A 455 -4.91 30.52 4.85
C LYS A 455 -4.47 29.18 4.29
N VAL A 456 -5.30 28.16 4.48
CA VAL A 456 -5.15 26.84 3.89
C VAL A 456 -6.35 26.56 2.98
N LEU A 457 -6.08 26.15 1.75
CA LEU A 457 -7.09 25.67 0.82
C LEU A 457 -6.85 24.18 0.51
N GLY A 458 -7.70 23.31 1.02
CA GLY A 458 -7.70 21.90 0.66
C GLY A 458 -8.60 21.63 -0.55
N VAL A 459 -8.11 20.80 -1.48
CA VAL A 459 -8.88 20.39 -2.66
C VAL A 459 -8.90 18.89 -2.80
N GLU A 460 -10.10 18.36 -2.98
CA GLU A 460 -10.36 16.92 -3.06
C GLU A 460 -11.45 16.63 -4.10
N VAL A 461 -11.27 15.56 -4.88
CA VAL A 461 -12.24 15.18 -5.91
C VAL A 461 -13.47 14.53 -5.30
N SER A 462 -13.31 13.85 -4.16
CA SER A 462 -14.40 13.26 -3.40
C SER A 462 -15.09 14.32 -2.53
N GLU A 463 -16.32 14.68 -2.92
CA GLU A 463 -17.14 15.62 -2.15
C GLU A 463 -17.30 15.19 -0.68
N ARG A 464 -17.47 13.89 -0.44
CA ARG A 464 -17.56 13.32 0.91
C ARG A 464 -16.27 13.55 1.72
N ALA A 465 -15.10 13.37 1.11
CA ALA A 465 -13.83 13.58 1.80
C ALA A 465 -13.59 15.07 2.07
N ALA A 466 -13.92 15.96 1.11
CA ALA A 466 -13.88 17.41 1.33
C ALA A 466 -14.81 17.86 2.48
N GLN A 467 -16.01 17.28 2.58
CA GLN A 467 -16.93 17.52 3.70
C GLN A 467 -16.31 17.04 5.02
N SER A 468 -15.74 15.83 5.05
CA SER A 468 -15.04 15.30 6.23
C SER A 468 -13.85 16.19 6.63
N ALA A 469 -13.11 16.75 5.68
CA ALA A 469 -12.03 17.69 5.95
C ALA A 469 -12.55 18.99 6.59
N ALA A 470 -13.66 19.54 6.09
CA ALA A 470 -14.31 20.71 6.69
C ALA A 470 -14.84 20.43 8.10
N GLU A 471 -15.38 19.23 8.35
CA GLU A 471 -15.79 18.78 9.69
C GLU A 471 -14.59 18.64 10.62
N ASN A 472 -13.47 18.10 10.14
CA ASN A 472 -12.24 17.99 10.92
C ASN A 472 -11.61 19.34 11.26
N ALA A 473 -11.66 20.33 10.36
CA ALA A 473 -11.22 21.68 10.69
C ALA A 473 -12.09 22.31 11.81
N LYS A 474 -13.41 22.16 11.72
CA LYS A 474 -14.34 22.58 12.78
C LYS A 474 -14.08 21.86 14.10
N LEU A 475 -13.82 20.55 14.06
CA LEU A 475 -13.51 19.72 15.23
C LEU A 475 -12.28 20.23 15.99
N ASN A 476 -11.34 20.86 15.29
CA ASN A 476 -10.14 21.45 15.86
C ASN A 476 -10.23 22.97 16.12
N ASN A 477 -11.40 23.59 15.91
CA ASN A 477 -11.60 25.04 15.98
C ASN A 477 -10.66 25.83 15.05
N ILE A 478 -10.45 25.32 13.83
CA ILE A 478 -9.56 25.92 12.84
C ILE A 478 -10.40 26.65 11.79
N GLU A 479 -10.29 27.98 11.77
CA GLU A 479 -11.10 28.86 10.91
C GLU A 479 -10.38 29.27 9.62
N ASN A 480 -9.05 29.17 9.57
CA ASN A 480 -8.23 29.56 8.42
C ASN A 480 -8.13 28.47 7.33
N CYS A 481 -8.87 27.36 7.46
CA CYS A 481 -8.93 26.29 6.48
C CYS A 481 -10.23 26.31 5.69
N LYS A 482 -10.14 26.25 4.36
CA LYS A 482 -11.28 26.04 3.44
C LYS A 482 -11.05 24.77 2.64
N PHE A 483 -12.08 23.94 2.51
CA PHE A 483 -12.05 22.71 1.70
C PHE A 483 -13.06 22.79 0.57
N ILE A 484 -12.63 22.45 -0.63
CA ILE A 484 -13.49 22.44 -1.82
C ILE A 484 -13.50 21.06 -2.46
N ALA A 485 -14.70 20.63 -2.85
CA ALA A 485 -14.88 19.50 -3.74
C ALA A 485 -14.66 19.99 -5.17
N GLY A 486 -13.65 19.48 -5.86
CA GLY A 486 -13.28 20.01 -7.17
C GLY A 486 -12.53 19.00 -8.01
N ASP A 487 -12.74 19.07 -9.32
CA ASP A 487 -11.85 18.41 -10.26
C ASP A 487 -10.46 19.03 -10.13
N ALA A 488 -9.45 18.18 -10.01
CA ALA A 488 -8.06 18.59 -10.01
C ALA A 488 -7.74 19.49 -11.23
N GLU A 489 -8.49 19.29 -12.31
CA GLU A 489 -8.35 20.02 -13.56
C GLU A 489 -8.97 21.44 -13.60
N LYS A 490 -9.50 21.96 -12.48
CA LYS A 490 -9.95 23.37 -12.41
C LYS A 490 -9.52 24.09 -11.15
N ILE A 491 -8.59 23.50 -10.38
CA ILE A 491 -8.27 23.94 -9.02
C ILE A 491 -7.91 25.42 -8.99
N PHE A 492 -6.90 25.83 -9.75
CA PHE A 492 -6.28 27.15 -9.59
C PHE A 492 -7.02 28.30 -10.29
N LYS A 493 -8.08 28.01 -11.05
CA LYS A 493 -8.85 29.04 -11.77
C LYS A 493 -9.71 29.91 -10.85
N GLU A 494 -10.06 29.40 -9.68
CA GLU A 494 -10.98 30.03 -8.72
C GLU A 494 -10.31 30.31 -7.36
N VAL A 495 -8.98 30.17 -7.29
CA VAL A 495 -8.21 30.35 -6.04
C VAL A 495 -7.86 31.82 -5.86
N ASP A 496 -8.51 32.46 -4.90
CA ASP A 496 -8.17 33.79 -4.41
C ASP A 496 -7.01 33.72 -3.40
N ILE A 497 -5.85 33.24 -3.88
CA ILE A 497 -4.59 33.14 -3.14
C ILE A 497 -3.41 33.41 -4.10
N PRO A 498 -2.53 34.39 -3.80
CA PRO A 498 -1.39 34.73 -4.64
C PRO A 498 -0.34 33.62 -4.70
N ALA A 499 0.07 33.24 -5.91
CA ALA A 499 0.98 32.13 -6.16
C ALA A 499 2.36 32.33 -5.51
N GLU A 500 2.88 33.56 -5.54
CA GLU A 500 4.17 33.97 -5.01
C GLU A 500 4.30 33.86 -3.48
N LEU A 501 3.17 33.73 -2.78
CA LEU A 501 3.11 33.49 -1.32
C LEU A 501 2.59 32.09 -0.97
N THR A 502 2.42 31.23 -1.98
CA THR A 502 1.76 29.93 -1.82
C THR A 502 2.76 28.78 -1.93
N THR A 503 2.66 27.84 -0.99
CA THR A 503 3.19 26.49 -1.14
C THR A 503 2.04 25.56 -1.55
N VAL A 504 2.22 24.79 -2.61
CA VAL A 504 1.29 23.69 -2.97
C VAL A 504 1.86 22.38 -2.46
N ILE A 505 1.10 21.68 -1.62
CA ILE A 505 1.34 20.29 -1.25
C ILE A 505 0.46 19.40 -2.12
N MET A 506 0.99 18.25 -2.54
CA MET A 506 0.21 17.22 -3.22
C MET A 506 0.56 15.83 -2.67
N ASP A 507 -0.46 15.03 -2.36
CA ASP A 507 -0.36 13.63 -1.94
C ASP A 507 -1.29 12.74 -2.77
N PRO A 508 -1.03 12.57 -4.08
CA PRO A 508 -1.85 11.74 -4.94
C PRO A 508 -1.76 10.25 -4.60
N SER A 509 -2.74 9.48 -5.08
CA SER A 509 -2.73 8.02 -4.95
C SER A 509 -1.51 7.36 -5.62
N ARG A 510 -1.35 6.05 -5.44
CA ARG A 510 -0.27 5.23 -6.07
C ARG A 510 -0.12 5.33 -7.59
N LYS A 511 -1.10 5.91 -8.31
CA LYS A 511 -1.02 6.18 -9.75
C LYS A 511 -0.21 7.44 -10.09
N GLY A 512 0.16 8.23 -9.09
CA GLY A 512 0.69 9.57 -9.25
C GLY A 512 -0.39 10.59 -9.60
N SER A 513 0.05 11.78 -9.97
CA SER A 513 -0.80 12.85 -10.50
C SER A 513 -1.06 12.65 -12.01
N ASN A 514 -1.97 13.45 -12.55
CA ASN A 514 -2.29 13.46 -13.98
C ASN A 514 -1.69 14.71 -14.63
N GLN A 515 -1.51 14.65 -15.96
CA GLN A 515 -0.90 15.75 -16.72
C GLN A 515 -1.72 17.06 -16.59
N GLY A 516 -3.05 16.99 -16.65
CA GLY A 516 -3.91 18.17 -16.55
C GLY A 516 -3.76 18.94 -15.23
N PHE A 517 -3.54 18.25 -14.11
CA PHE A 517 -3.23 18.88 -12.82
C PHE A 517 -1.81 19.47 -12.81
N LEU A 518 -0.81 18.74 -13.33
CA LEU A 518 0.57 19.22 -13.39
C LEU A 518 0.71 20.47 -14.28
N ASP A 519 -0.02 20.52 -15.40
CA ASP A 519 -0.11 21.68 -16.27
C ASP A 519 -0.69 22.89 -15.53
N GLN A 520 -1.75 22.69 -14.75
CA GLN A 520 -2.37 23.77 -13.98
C GLN A 520 -1.53 24.23 -12.80
N LEU A 521 -0.85 23.31 -12.13
CA LEU A 521 0.14 23.64 -11.10
C LEU A 521 1.24 24.52 -11.69
N SER A 522 1.71 24.16 -12.89
CA SER A 522 2.70 24.93 -13.64
C SER A 522 2.16 26.30 -14.04
N GLU A 523 0.93 26.40 -14.53
CA GLU A 523 0.29 27.67 -14.87
C GLU A 523 0.09 28.57 -13.65
N TYR A 524 -0.33 28.01 -12.52
CA TYR A 524 -0.47 28.73 -11.25
C TYR A 524 0.90 29.22 -10.74
N ALA A 525 1.97 28.46 -10.98
CA ALA A 525 3.36 28.80 -10.68
C ALA A 525 3.60 29.23 -9.22
N PRO A 526 3.19 28.42 -8.21
CA PRO A 526 3.38 28.72 -6.79
C PRO A 526 4.86 28.90 -6.41
N ALA A 527 5.15 29.62 -5.33
CA ALA A 527 6.53 29.80 -4.85
C ALA A 527 7.23 28.47 -4.55
N LYS A 528 6.49 27.49 -4.00
CA LYS A 528 6.99 26.15 -3.70
C LYS A 528 5.99 25.05 -4.03
N VAL A 529 6.52 23.88 -4.36
CA VAL A 529 5.77 22.63 -4.54
C VAL A 529 6.38 21.55 -3.65
N ILE A 530 5.55 20.87 -2.86
CA ILE A 530 5.92 19.73 -2.04
C ILE A 530 5.07 18.53 -2.48
N TYR A 531 5.69 17.53 -3.09
CA TYR A 531 4.99 16.34 -3.54
C TYR A 531 5.38 15.16 -2.64
N ILE A 532 4.39 14.65 -1.90
CA ILE A 532 4.46 13.44 -1.08
C ILE A 532 3.92 12.26 -1.90
N SER A 533 4.64 11.14 -1.93
CA SER A 533 4.21 9.98 -2.71
C SER A 533 4.54 8.66 -2.01
N CYS A 534 3.57 7.73 -2.05
CA CYS A 534 3.79 6.34 -1.68
C CYS A 534 4.32 5.47 -2.83
N ASN A 535 4.53 6.05 -4.02
CA ASN A 535 5.11 5.39 -5.19
C ASN A 535 6.16 6.30 -5.85
N VAL A 536 7.43 6.00 -5.56
CA VAL A 536 8.59 6.75 -6.05
C VAL A 536 8.69 6.77 -7.58
N ASN A 537 8.24 5.71 -8.25
CA ASN A 537 8.33 5.59 -9.72
C ASN A 537 7.37 6.55 -10.41
N THR A 538 6.13 6.65 -9.93
CA THR A 538 5.17 7.62 -10.46
C THR A 538 5.55 9.04 -10.08
N GLN A 539 6.12 9.27 -8.89
CA GLN A 539 6.63 10.60 -8.53
C GLN A 539 7.75 11.04 -9.48
N ALA A 540 8.73 10.18 -9.75
CA ALA A 540 9.81 10.49 -10.70
C ALA A 540 9.25 10.81 -12.11
N ARG A 541 8.35 9.96 -12.64
CA ARG A 541 7.67 10.20 -13.93
C ARG A 541 6.96 11.56 -13.96
N ASP A 542 6.21 11.87 -12.91
CA ASP A 542 5.42 13.11 -12.83
C ASP A 542 6.35 14.33 -12.74
N MET A 543 7.48 14.23 -12.06
CA MET A 543 8.46 15.31 -11.94
C MET A 543 9.25 15.52 -13.23
N GLU A 544 9.59 14.46 -13.96
CA GLU A 544 10.12 14.56 -15.33
C GLU A 544 9.16 15.36 -16.21
N TYR A 545 7.88 15.00 -16.22
CA TYR A 545 6.87 15.73 -17.00
C TYR A 545 6.70 17.18 -16.51
N PHE A 546 6.54 17.38 -15.20
CA PHE A 546 6.34 18.70 -14.63
C PHE A 546 7.47 19.65 -15.01
N VAL A 547 8.73 19.28 -14.79
CA VAL A 547 9.87 20.17 -15.02
C VAL A 547 10.15 20.39 -16.50
N LYS A 548 9.93 19.38 -17.36
CA LYS A 548 10.38 19.41 -18.77
C LYS A 548 9.30 19.79 -19.77
N GLU A 549 8.07 19.38 -19.53
CA GLU A 549 7.00 19.44 -20.53
C GLU A 549 5.95 20.51 -20.23
N THR A 550 5.79 20.91 -18.95
CA THR A 550 4.81 21.94 -18.58
C THR A 550 5.34 23.35 -18.83
N LYS A 551 4.42 24.29 -19.11
CA LYS A 551 4.73 25.66 -19.56
C LYS A 551 5.74 26.42 -18.69
N ASN A 552 5.60 26.36 -17.37
CA ASN A 552 6.44 27.08 -16.40
C ASN A 552 7.28 26.10 -15.53
N GLY A 553 7.30 24.81 -15.85
CA GLY A 553 7.98 23.79 -15.05
C GLY A 553 9.48 24.03 -14.91
N GLY A 554 10.12 24.51 -15.99
CA GLY A 554 11.56 24.84 -16.00
C GLY A 554 11.95 26.01 -15.09
N LEU A 555 10.98 26.78 -14.56
CA LEU A 555 11.21 27.81 -13.56
C LEU A 555 11.49 27.22 -12.17
N TYR A 556 11.21 25.94 -11.96
CA TYR A 556 11.48 25.27 -10.69
C TYR A 556 12.88 24.67 -10.68
N GLU A 557 13.47 24.66 -9.50
CA GLU A 557 14.53 23.73 -9.14
C GLU A 557 14.02 22.75 -8.09
N ILE A 558 14.53 21.52 -8.15
CA ILE A 558 14.30 20.54 -7.10
C ILE A 558 15.29 20.84 -5.98
N ASP A 559 14.84 21.08 -4.77
CA ASP A 559 15.71 21.32 -3.61
C ASP A 559 16.35 19.99 -3.19
N HIS A 560 15.50 19.02 -2.84
CA HIS A 560 15.89 17.66 -2.46
C HIS A 560 14.72 16.67 -2.56
N VAL A 561 15.07 15.38 -2.53
CA VAL A 561 14.16 14.24 -2.41
C VAL A 561 14.51 13.49 -1.12
N THR A 562 13.55 13.38 -0.20
CA THR A 562 13.72 12.73 1.10
C THR A 562 12.77 11.55 1.24
N GLY A 563 13.29 10.39 1.64
CA GLY A 563 12.46 9.24 1.96
C GLY A 563 11.96 9.26 3.40
N PHE A 564 10.80 8.68 3.66
CA PHE A 564 10.24 8.46 5.00
C PHE A 564 9.84 6.99 5.15
N ASP A 565 10.29 6.36 6.23
CA ASP A 565 9.96 4.97 6.49
C ASP A 565 8.61 4.79 7.19
N PHE A 566 7.52 4.87 6.42
CA PHE A 566 6.19 4.54 6.92
C PHE A 566 6.00 3.05 7.22
N PHE A 567 6.81 2.18 6.60
CA PHE A 567 6.65 0.74 6.66
C PHE A 567 7.97 0.02 6.97
N PRO A 568 8.49 0.16 8.21
CA PRO A 568 9.65 -0.59 8.68
C PRO A 568 9.52 -2.09 8.41
N GLN A 569 10.65 -2.76 8.20
CA GLN A 569 10.73 -4.19 7.86
C GLN A 569 10.19 -4.57 6.47
N THR A 570 9.68 -3.61 5.69
CA THR A 570 9.21 -3.81 4.30
C THR A 570 10.06 -3.03 3.31
N HIS A 571 9.93 -3.33 2.02
CA HIS A 571 10.59 -2.58 0.96
C HIS A 571 9.95 -1.21 0.66
N HIS A 572 8.73 -0.96 1.12
CA HIS A 572 8.02 0.28 0.82
C HIS A 572 8.73 1.50 1.44
N VAL A 573 8.77 2.59 0.68
CA VAL A 573 9.27 3.89 1.11
C VAL A 573 8.34 4.97 0.57
N GLU A 574 7.99 5.94 1.40
CA GLU A 574 7.31 7.16 0.95
C GLU A 574 8.36 8.23 0.66
N SER A 575 8.16 9.04 -0.37
CA SER A 575 9.11 10.08 -0.78
C SER A 575 8.47 11.45 -0.80
N VAL A 576 9.19 12.44 -0.27
CA VAL A 576 8.83 13.85 -0.34
C VAL A 576 9.86 14.55 -1.21
N ILE A 577 9.43 15.11 -2.33
CA ILE A 577 10.24 16.01 -3.16
C ILE A 577 9.79 17.45 -2.93
N VAL A 578 10.77 18.34 -2.78
CA VAL A 578 10.56 19.78 -2.59
C VAL A 578 11.10 20.50 -3.82
N LEU A 579 10.31 21.41 -4.38
CA LEU A 579 10.70 22.27 -5.48
C LEU A 579 10.47 23.73 -5.11
N THR A 580 11.45 24.57 -5.43
CA THR A 580 11.38 26.01 -5.26
C THR A 580 11.42 26.70 -6.62
N LYS A 581 10.58 27.70 -6.82
CA LYS A 581 10.61 28.55 -8.01
C LYS A 581 11.83 29.48 -7.93
N LYS A 582 12.64 29.49 -8.99
CA LYS A 582 13.90 30.26 -9.10
C LYS A 582 13.69 31.76 -9.10
#